data_AF-A0A7R7ZXE6-F1
#
_entry.id   AF-A0A7R7ZXE6-F1
#
_cell.length_a   1.000
_cell.length_b   1.000
_cell.length_c   1.000
_cell.angle_alpha   90.00
_cell.angle_beta   90.00
_cell.angle_gamma   90.00
#
_symmetry.space_group_name_H-M   'P 1'
#
loop_
_entity.id
_entity.type
_entity.pdbx_description
1 polymer ?
#
loop_
_entity_poly.entity_id
_entity_poly.type
_entity_poly.pdbx_seq_one_letter_code
_entity_poly.pdbx_strand_id
1 'polypeptide(L)'
;MPPIKGCIQATMVLKSAMFANMTLDQWNEALRSKVQGSYNLDRHLPTQLDFFIFLSSVCGIIGASGQSNYAFGCAYQDALARSKVAMRQKAVSIDLGIVEGVGYTAEHQGVGSFMRSLGLQPIPEEYLLSILEYYCDSRREILHPSDAQIVVGIMSQDEMQRSGLVRSRFYSRPLWNHLQRRMNPTLGGSKVVAAQRPNKKGPSSLKLPMAASDDTLSSVADGGPDAVSRAICERVSDVLAINADDIDPAKPLHMYGVDSLVAMELRSWFKEALQKDVAVFDILSNRPIGVLAQEVVGVAAAA
;
A
#
# COMPACT_ATOMS: atom_id res chain seq x y z
N MET A 1 -38.73 11.67 -15.21
CA MET A 1 -37.60 11.85 -14.28
C MET A 1 -36.61 12.83 -14.88
N PRO A 2 -35.90 13.65 -14.08
CA PRO A 2 -34.82 14.48 -14.59
C PRO A 2 -33.69 13.63 -15.18
N PRO A 3 -32.90 14.17 -16.15
CA PRO A 3 -31.78 13.45 -16.73
C PRO A 3 -30.68 13.21 -15.70
N ILE A 4 -29.97 12.07 -15.82
CA ILE A 4 -28.79 11.79 -15.00
C ILE A 4 -27.66 12.74 -15.43
N LYS A 5 -27.13 13.51 -14.48
CA LYS A 5 -26.10 14.54 -14.73
C LYS A 5 -24.70 14.14 -14.33
N GLY A 6 -24.52 13.18 -13.42
CA GLY A 6 -23.21 12.71 -13.04
C GLY A 6 -23.24 11.34 -12.41
N CYS A 7 -22.06 10.75 -12.25
CA CYS A 7 -21.90 9.42 -11.69
C CYS A 7 -20.67 9.37 -10.77
N ILE A 8 -20.84 8.78 -9.59
CA ILE A 8 -19.73 8.39 -8.70
C ILE A 8 -19.79 6.88 -8.55
N GLN A 9 -18.82 6.18 -9.12
CA GLN A 9 -18.68 4.73 -9.00
C GLN A 9 -17.86 4.42 -7.75
N ALA A 10 -18.57 4.23 -6.64
CA ALA A 10 -18.04 3.99 -5.29
C ALA A 10 -18.17 2.54 -4.80
N THR A 11 -18.62 1.62 -5.64
CA THR A 11 -18.80 0.21 -5.26
C THR A 11 -17.45 -0.45 -5.00
N MET A 12 -17.44 -1.31 -3.98
CA MET A 12 -16.26 -2.04 -3.54
C MET A 12 -16.67 -3.37 -2.93
N VAL A 13 -15.94 -4.42 -3.30
CA VAL A 13 -15.96 -5.71 -2.62
C VAL A 13 -14.50 -6.15 -2.42
N LEU A 14 -14.15 -6.52 -1.20
CA LEU A 14 -12.82 -7.02 -0.86
C LEU A 14 -12.87 -8.53 -0.67
N LYS A 15 -11.98 -9.24 -1.37
CA LYS A 15 -11.77 -10.69 -1.25
C LYS A 15 -10.28 -10.97 -1.15
N SER A 16 -9.78 -10.78 0.07
CA SER A 16 -8.35 -10.87 0.39
C SER A 16 -7.85 -12.31 0.27
N ALA A 17 -6.86 -12.54 -0.58
CA ALA A 17 -6.12 -13.79 -0.67
C ALA A 17 -4.78 -13.56 -1.38
N MET A 18 -3.73 -14.26 -0.96
CA MET A 18 -2.49 -14.28 -1.76
C MET A 18 -2.78 -14.78 -3.16
N PHE A 19 -2.21 -14.14 -4.19
CA PHE A 19 -2.52 -14.46 -5.59
C PHE A 19 -2.38 -15.96 -5.91
N ALA A 20 -1.34 -16.62 -5.38
CA ALA A 20 -1.11 -18.06 -5.57
C ALA A 20 -2.24 -18.95 -5.05
N ASN A 21 -2.99 -18.49 -4.05
CA ASN A 21 -4.08 -19.23 -3.40
C ASN A 21 -5.45 -18.59 -3.69
N MET A 22 -5.51 -17.56 -4.53
CA MET A 22 -6.75 -16.84 -4.81
C MET A 22 -7.63 -17.68 -5.73
N THR A 23 -8.83 -17.98 -5.27
CA THR A 23 -9.81 -18.71 -6.08
C THR A 23 -10.36 -17.82 -7.19
N LEU A 24 -10.83 -18.44 -8.27
CA LEU A 24 -11.49 -17.73 -9.37
C LEU A 24 -12.74 -16.97 -8.89
N ASP A 25 -13.46 -17.50 -7.91
CA ASP A 25 -14.63 -16.82 -7.34
C ASP A 25 -14.24 -15.56 -6.57
N GLN A 26 -13.22 -15.62 -5.71
CA GLN A 26 -12.68 -14.44 -5.02
C GLN A 26 -12.18 -13.38 -6.02
N TRP A 27 -11.55 -13.81 -7.10
CA TRP A 27 -11.12 -12.92 -8.18
C TRP A 27 -12.33 -12.24 -8.83
N ASN A 28 -13.29 -13.03 -9.34
CA ASN A 28 -14.44 -12.53 -10.07
C ASN A 28 -15.35 -11.64 -9.20
N GLU A 29 -15.55 -11.99 -7.94
CA GLU A 29 -16.44 -11.24 -7.04
C GLU A 29 -15.91 -9.82 -6.78
N ALA A 30 -14.61 -9.66 -6.53
CA ALA A 30 -13.98 -8.35 -6.41
C ALA A 30 -14.09 -7.55 -7.73
N LEU A 31 -13.80 -8.18 -8.87
CA LEU A 31 -13.86 -7.54 -10.19
C LEU A 31 -15.28 -7.15 -10.62
N ARG A 32 -16.32 -7.89 -10.23
CA ARG A 32 -17.71 -7.54 -10.59
C ARG A 32 -18.09 -6.14 -10.11
N SER A 33 -17.61 -5.72 -8.94
CA SER A 33 -17.88 -4.38 -8.41
C SER A 33 -17.19 -3.29 -9.26
N LYS A 34 -15.86 -3.33 -9.36
CA LYS A 34 -15.06 -2.27 -9.97
C LYS A 34 -14.94 -2.36 -11.49
N VAL A 35 -14.81 -3.56 -12.06
CA VAL A 35 -14.67 -3.73 -13.51
C VAL A 35 -16.04 -3.77 -14.18
N GLN A 36 -16.85 -4.78 -13.87
CA GLN A 36 -18.15 -4.95 -14.53
C GLN A 36 -19.11 -3.81 -14.19
N GLY A 37 -19.12 -3.35 -12.94
CA GLY A 37 -19.92 -2.20 -12.52
C GLY A 37 -19.53 -0.93 -13.26
N SER A 38 -18.23 -0.62 -13.39
CA SER A 38 -17.76 0.55 -14.14
C SER A 38 -18.06 0.43 -15.63
N TYR A 39 -17.84 -0.74 -16.23
CA TYR A 39 -18.17 -1.01 -17.63
C TYR A 39 -19.66 -0.80 -17.91
N ASN A 40 -20.53 -1.31 -17.04
CA ASN A 40 -21.98 -1.18 -17.19
C ASN A 40 -22.41 0.30 -17.11
N LEU A 41 -21.87 1.04 -16.15
CA LEU A 41 -22.16 2.47 -16.01
C LEU A 41 -21.68 3.26 -17.23
N ASP A 42 -20.46 3.00 -17.71
CA ASP A 42 -19.91 3.64 -18.91
C ASP A 42 -20.77 3.37 -20.15
N ARG A 43 -21.25 2.13 -20.30
CA ARG A 43 -22.06 1.69 -21.43
C ARG A 43 -23.49 2.24 -21.42
N HIS A 44 -24.10 2.37 -20.25
CA HIS A 44 -25.53 2.63 -20.12
C HIS A 44 -25.88 4.05 -19.66
N LEU A 45 -24.93 4.81 -19.11
CA LEU A 45 -25.15 6.21 -18.80
C LEU A 45 -24.99 7.11 -20.04
N PRO A 46 -25.61 8.32 -20.03
CA PRO A 46 -25.38 9.31 -21.08
C PRO A 46 -23.89 9.65 -21.26
N THR A 47 -23.48 9.99 -22.47
CA THR A 47 -22.09 10.36 -22.77
C THR A 47 -21.72 11.77 -22.28
N GLN A 48 -22.71 12.66 -22.17
CA GLN A 48 -22.53 14.04 -21.71
C GLN A 48 -22.93 14.20 -20.24
N LEU A 49 -22.13 13.61 -19.35
CA LEU A 49 -22.23 13.85 -17.91
C LEU A 49 -21.41 15.09 -17.54
N ASP A 50 -21.89 15.80 -16.53
CA ASP A 50 -21.18 16.90 -15.87
C ASP A 50 -19.95 16.38 -15.10
N PHE A 51 -19.99 15.12 -14.63
CA PHE A 51 -18.86 14.41 -14.03
C PHE A 51 -19.03 12.88 -14.07
N PHE A 52 -17.91 12.16 -14.15
CA PHE A 52 -17.85 10.71 -13.92
C PHE A 52 -16.62 10.40 -13.05
N ILE A 53 -16.86 10.13 -11.77
CA ILE A 53 -15.81 9.91 -10.78
C ILE A 53 -15.73 8.41 -10.46
N PHE A 54 -14.52 7.85 -10.50
CA PHE A 54 -14.25 6.51 -9.99
C PHE A 54 -13.52 6.63 -8.64
N LEU A 55 -14.08 6.02 -7.60
CA LEU A 55 -13.37 5.87 -6.33
C LEU A 55 -12.48 4.62 -6.42
N SER A 56 -11.26 4.83 -6.90
CA SER A 56 -10.20 3.82 -7.00
C SER A 56 -9.41 3.75 -5.68
N SER A 57 -8.22 3.15 -5.68
CA SER A 57 -7.38 3.07 -4.50
C SER A 57 -5.90 3.07 -4.85
N VAL A 58 -5.10 3.66 -3.95
CA VAL A 58 -3.64 3.56 -3.92
C VAL A 58 -3.14 2.11 -4.04
N CYS A 59 -3.94 1.11 -3.68
CA CYS A 59 -3.61 -0.31 -3.89
C CYS A 59 -3.29 -0.64 -5.36
N GLY A 60 -3.91 0.04 -6.32
CA GLY A 60 -3.60 -0.09 -7.76
C GLY A 60 -2.24 0.48 -8.16
N ILE A 61 -1.65 1.32 -7.30
CA ILE A 61 -0.40 2.06 -7.55
C ILE A 61 0.77 1.44 -6.80
N ILE A 62 0.64 1.31 -5.48
CA ILE A 62 1.72 0.79 -4.63
C ILE A 62 1.67 -0.74 -4.49
N GLY A 63 0.52 -1.35 -4.79
CA GLY A 63 0.24 -2.75 -4.50
C GLY A 63 -0.19 -2.97 -3.04
N ALA A 64 -0.94 -4.03 -2.79
CA ALA A 64 -1.29 -4.48 -1.44
C ALA A 64 -1.30 -6.00 -1.38
N SER A 65 -0.61 -6.56 -0.39
CA SER A 65 -0.54 -8.01 -0.16
C SER A 65 -1.95 -8.57 0.00
N GLY A 66 -2.24 -9.65 -0.72
CA GLY A 66 -3.55 -10.28 -0.68
C GLY A 66 -4.67 -9.56 -1.45
N GLN A 67 -4.39 -8.44 -2.12
CA GLN A 67 -5.41 -7.60 -2.78
C GLN A 67 -5.21 -7.51 -4.31
N SER A 68 -4.61 -8.52 -4.95
CA SER A 68 -4.32 -8.48 -6.39
C SER A 68 -5.57 -8.29 -7.27
N ASN A 69 -6.69 -8.89 -6.89
CA ASN A 69 -8.00 -8.72 -7.55
C ASN A 69 -8.55 -7.30 -7.39
N TYR A 70 -8.47 -6.74 -6.17
CA TYR A 70 -8.90 -5.37 -5.89
C TYR A 70 -8.03 -4.35 -6.62
N ALA A 71 -6.71 -4.49 -6.55
CA ALA A 71 -5.76 -3.64 -7.25
C ALA A 71 -5.97 -3.67 -8.77
N PHE A 72 -6.30 -4.84 -9.35
CA PHE A 72 -6.68 -4.94 -10.76
C PHE A 72 -7.95 -4.13 -11.08
N GLY A 73 -8.99 -4.24 -10.24
CA GLY A 73 -10.21 -3.47 -10.39
C GLY A 73 -9.98 -1.95 -10.34
N CYS A 74 -9.11 -1.50 -9.43
CA CYS A 74 -8.69 -0.10 -9.33
C CYS A 74 -7.94 0.35 -10.60
N ALA A 75 -6.92 -0.41 -11.03
CA ALA A 75 -6.15 -0.09 -12.25
C ALA A 75 -7.03 -0.05 -13.52
N TYR A 76 -8.08 -0.86 -13.58
CA TYR A 76 -9.08 -0.79 -14.65
C TYR A 76 -9.85 0.53 -14.63
N GLN A 77 -10.30 1.00 -13.46
CA GLN A 77 -10.98 2.28 -13.31
C GLN A 77 -10.06 3.46 -13.70
N ASP A 78 -8.78 3.40 -13.35
CA ASP A 78 -7.79 4.40 -13.75
C ASP A 78 -7.64 4.48 -15.27
N ALA A 79 -7.51 3.32 -15.92
CA ALA A 79 -7.43 3.24 -17.38
C ALA A 79 -8.73 3.73 -18.05
N LEU A 80 -9.89 3.39 -17.48
CA LEU A 80 -11.18 3.82 -18.00
C LEU A 80 -11.35 5.34 -17.89
N ALA A 81 -10.97 5.96 -16.77
CA ALA A 81 -10.99 7.41 -16.62
C ALA A 81 -10.16 8.10 -17.71
N ARG A 82 -8.91 7.63 -17.94
CA ARG A 82 -8.05 8.14 -19.01
C ARG A 82 -8.68 7.98 -20.40
N SER A 83 -9.29 6.83 -20.67
CA SER A 83 -9.97 6.56 -21.94
C SER A 83 -11.14 7.51 -22.17
N LYS A 84 -11.99 7.73 -21.16
CA LYS A 84 -13.13 8.66 -21.24
C LYS A 84 -12.67 10.09 -21.49
N VAL A 85 -11.62 10.54 -20.82
CA VAL A 85 -11.03 11.85 -21.04
C VAL A 85 -10.47 11.98 -22.47
N ALA A 86 -9.80 10.95 -22.99
CA ALA A 86 -9.35 10.92 -24.38
C ALA A 86 -10.52 10.98 -25.40
N MET A 87 -11.69 10.48 -25.02
CA MET A 87 -12.95 10.60 -25.78
C MET A 87 -13.71 11.91 -25.53
N ARG A 88 -13.05 12.93 -24.96
CA ARG A 88 -13.63 14.25 -24.64
C ARG A 88 -14.82 14.18 -23.66
N GLN A 89 -14.78 13.25 -22.69
CA GLN A 89 -15.76 13.15 -21.62
C GLN A 89 -15.13 13.54 -20.28
N LYS A 90 -15.93 14.12 -19.38
CA LYS A 90 -15.48 14.47 -18.04
C LYS A 90 -15.40 13.22 -17.16
N ALA A 91 -14.19 12.79 -16.84
CA ALA A 91 -13.95 11.69 -15.93
C ALA A 91 -12.68 11.87 -15.12
N VAL A 92 -12.65 11.29 -13.91
CA VAL A 92 -11.45 11.22 -13.07
C VAL A 92 -11.49 9.93 -12.24
N SER A 93 -10.33 9.29 -12.08
CA SER A 93 -10.10 8.26 -11.09
C SER A 93 -9.37 8.85 -9.89
N ILE A 94 -9.90 8.58 -8.70
CA ILE A 94 -9.29 9.03 -7.45
C ILE A 94 -8.75 7.80 -6.73
N ASP A 95 -7.43 7.63 -6.73
CA ASP A 95 -6.74 6.58 -6.00
C ASP A 95 -6.66 6.95 -4.53
N LEU A 96 -7.69 6.54 -3.78
CA LEU A 96 -7.82 6.84 -2.37
C LEU A 96 -6.95 5.91 -1.51
N GLY A 97 -6.23 6.53 -0.58
CA GLY A 97 -5.72 5.89 0.63
C GLY A 97 -6.85 5.54 1.60
N ILE A 98 -6.53 5.51 2.89
CA ILE A 98 -7.50 5.17 3.93
C ILE A 98 -8.39 6.37 4.17
N VAL A 99 -9.71 6.25 4.08
CA VAL A 99 -10.63 7.29 4.57
C VAL A 99 -10.91 7.04 6.06
N GLU A 100 -10.72 8.04 6.92
CA GLU A 100 -11.01 7.91 8.36
C GLU A 100 -12.49 8.12 8.68
N GLY A 101 -12.98 7.43 9.70
CA GLY A 101 -14.28 7.70 10.30
C GLY A 101 -15.50 7.23 9.49
N VAL A 102 -15.33 6.78 8.24
CA VAL A 102 -16.43 6.34 7.37
C VAL A 102 -16.06 5.15 6.48
N GLY A 103 -17.06 4.37 6.07
CA GLY A 103 -16.90 3.24 5.16
C GLY A 103 -16.19 2.03 5.80
N TYR A 104 -15.45 1.28 4.98
CA TYR A 104 -14.86 -0.01 5.37
C TYR A 104 -13.97 0.05 6.62
N THR A 105 -13.26 1.16 6.83
CA THR A 105 -12.33 1.38 7.94
C THR A 105 -13.03 1.65 9.27
N ALA A 106 -14.23 2.25 9.24
CA ALA A 106 -15.07 2.44 10.42
C ALA A 106 -15.74 1.13 10.85
N GLU A 107 -15.99 0.22 9.90
CA GLU A 107 -16.65 -1.07 10.12
C GLU A 107 -15.68 -2.17 10.59
N HIS A 108 -14.36 -2.01 10.40
CA HIS A 108 -13.34 -3.02 10.72
C HIS A 108 -12.24 -2.45 11.62
N GLN A 109 -12.27 -2.84 12.91
CA GLN A 109 -11.25 -2.44 13.89
C GLN A 109 -9.84 -2.92 13.46
N GLY A 110 -8.82 -2.08 13.62
CA GLY A 110 -7.41 -2.41 13.31
C GLY A 110 -6.96 -2.16 11.86
N VAL A 111 -7.87 -1.97 10.90
CA VAL A 111 -7.49 -1.69 9.50
C VAL A 111 -6.79 -0.33 9.38
N GLY A 112 -7.20 0.67 10.16
CA GLY A 112 -6.58 2.00 10.14
C GLY A 112 -5.15 2.01 10.65
N SER A 113 -4.84 1.27 11.71
CA SER A 113 -3.46 1.13 12.23
C SER A 113 -2.58 0.35 11.26
N PHE A 114 -3.08 -0.76 10.74
CA PHE A 114 -2.40 -1.56 9.73
C PHE A 114 -2.05 -0.76 8.47
N MET A 115 -3.02 -0.03 7.93
CA MET A 115 -2.78 0.73 6.71
C MET A 115 -1.85 1.94 6.96
N ARG A 116 -1.88 2.53 8.16
CA ARG A 116 -0.87 3.53 8.57
C ARG A 116 0.52 2.93 8.56
N SER A 117 0.72 1.71 9.07
CA SER A 117 2.04 1.07 9.04
C SER A 117 2.53 0.73 7.63
N LEU A 118 1.62 0.60 6.67
CA LEU A 118 1.94 0.53 5.24
C LEU A 118 2.34 1.88 4.63
N GLY A 119 2.36 2.98 5.38
CA GLY A 119 2.70 4.33 4.89
C GLY A 119 1.55 5.05 4.19
N LEU A 120 0.31 4.61 4.44
CA LEU A 120 -0.88 5.29 3.93
C LEU A 120 -1.36 6.33 4.92
N GLN A 121 -1.51 7.56 4.44
CA GLN A 121 -2.03 8.64 5.24
C GLN A 121 -3.55 8.47 5.36
N PRO A 122 -4.09 8.55 6.58
CA PRO A 122 -5.51 8.66 6.75
C PRO A 122 -6.04 9.98 6.15
N ILE A 123 -7.13 9.87 5.39
CA ILE A 123 -7.81 10.93 4.65
C ILE A 123 -9.06 11.30 5.46
N PRO A 124 -9.13 12.53 6.01
CA PRO A 124 -10.36 13.01 6.62
C PRO A 124 -11.52 13.03 5.63
N GLU A 125 -12.74 12.73 6.08
CA GLU A 125 -13.94 12.76 5.24
C GLU A 125 -14.12 14.12 4.55
N GLU A 126 -13.93 15.22 5.28
CA GLU A 126 -14.02 16.59 4.75
C GLU A 126 -13.06 16.82 3.58
N TYR A 127 -11.88 16.19 3.61
CA TYR A 127 -10.91 16.29 2.54
C TYR A 127 -11.36 15.53 1.28
N LEU A 128 -11.94 14.33 1.45
CA LEU A 128 -12.57 13.61 0.34
C LEU A 128 -13.74 14.40 -0.25
N LEU A 129 -14.63 14.94 0.60
CA LEU A 129 -15.77 15.74 0.16
C LEU A 129 -15.32 16.99 -0.61
N SER A 130 -14.24 17.64 -0.20
CA SER A 130 -13.66 18.78 -0.91
C SER A 130 -13.16 18.40 -2.32
N ILE A 131 -12.55 17.23 -2.45
CA ILE A 131 -12.12 16.69 -3.76
C ILE A 131 -13.34 16.36 -4.62
N LEU A 132 -14.38 15.76 -4.04
CA LEU A 132 -15.61 15.46 -4.77
C LEU A 132 -16.32 16.73 -5.22
N GLU A 133 -16.44 17.75 -4.37
CA GLU A 133 -17.02 19.05 -4.73
C GLU A 133 -16.25 19.66 -5.91
N TYR A 134 -14.91 19.63 -5.84
CA TYR A 134 -14.06 20.10 -6.92
C TYR A 134 -14.36 19.38 -8.24
N TYR A 135 -14.43 18.06 -8.27
CA TYR A 135 -14.67 17.31 -9.52
C TYR A 135 -16.14 17.24 -9.95
N CYS A 136 -17.09 17.54 -9.05
CA CYS A 136 -18.52 17.62 -9.38
C CYS A 136 -18.92 18.93 -10.08
N ASP A 137 -18.07 19.97 -10.06
CA ASP A 137 -18.39 21.26 -10.68
C ASP A 137 -18.50 21.14 -12.22
N SER A 138 -19.73 21.32 -12.72
CA SER A 138 -20.07 21.23 -14.14
C SER A 138 -19.41 22.31 -15.01
N ARG A 139 -18.84 23.36 -14.43
CA ARG A 139 -18.12 24.42 -15.16
C ARG A 139 -16.70 24.03 -15.51
N ARG A 140 -16.19 22.93 -14.94
CA ARG A 140 -14.81 22.47 -15.20
C ARG A 140 -14.61 22.04 -16.64
N GLU A 141 -13.41 22.28 -17.13
CA GLU A 141 -12.97 21.77 -18.41
C GLU A 141 -12.73 20.26 -18.35
N ILE A 142 -12.78 19.62 -19.52
CA ILE A 142 -12.35 18.23 -19.65
C ILE A 142 -10.84 18.18 -19.40
N LEU A 143 -10.41 17.28 -18.53
CA LEU A 143 -9.00 17.10 -18.16
C LEU A 143 -8.15 16.70 -19.37
N HIS A 144 -6.83 16.77 -19.23
CA HIS A 144 -5.94 16.03 -20.13
C HIS A 144 -5.89 14.56 -19.68
N PRO A 145 -5.69 13.57 -20.57
CA PRO A 145 -5.61 12.16 -20.16
C PRO A 145 -4.54 11.86 -19.10
N SER A 146 -3.47 12.64 -19.00
CA SER A 146 -2.48 12.51 -17.92
C SER A 146 -3.00 12.91 -16.54
N ASP A 147 -4.06 13.73 -16.50
CA ASP A 147 -4.58 14.35 -15.28
C ASP A 147 -5.89 13.67 -14.82
N ALA A 148 -6.34 12.64 -15.57
CA ALA A 148 -7.56 11.88 -15.31
C ALA A 148 -7.42 10.89 -14.14
N GLN A 149 -6.28 10.89 -13.45
CA GLN A 149 -5.97 10.02 -12.32
C GLN A 149 -5.21 10.85 -11.27
N ILE A 150 -5.71 10.86 -10.03
CA ILE A 150 -5.04 11.50 -8.91
C ILE A 150 -4.83 10.51 -7.77
N VAL A 151 -3.74 10.69 -7.03
CA VAL A 151 -3.38 9.82 -5.90
C VAL A 151 -3.47 10.63 -4.62
N VAL A 152 -4.20 10.10 -3.64
CA VAL A 152 -4.49 10.80 -2.38
C VAL A 152 -4.21 9.86 -1.21
N GLY A 153 -3.55 10.36 -0.16
CA GLY A 153 -3.34 9.58 1.07
C GLY A 153 -2.13 8.64 1.04
N ILE A 154 -1.08 8.98 0.30
CA ILE A 154 0.25 8.36 0.45
C ILE A 154 1.10 9.30 1.30
N MET A 155 1.61 8.82 2.44
CA MET A 155 2.52 9.62 3.27
C MET A 155 3.83 9.85 2.53
N SER A 156 4.37 11.05 2.62
CA SER A 156 5.78 11.30 2.28
C SER A 156 6.72 10.53 3.21
N GLN A 157 7.97 10.35 2.78
CA GLN A 157 8.98 9.71 3.61
C GLN A 157 9.21 10.48 4.93
N ASP A 158 9.15 11.81 4.90
CA ASP A 158 9.32 12.65 6.09
C ASP A 158 8.17 12.45 7.09
N GLU A 159 6.93 12.31 6.59
CA GLU A 159 5.75 12.01 7.43
C GLU A 159 5.82 10.61 8.04
N MET A 160 6.28 9.62 7.26
CA MET A 160 6.52 8.27 7.79
C MET A 160 7.55 8.30 8.92
N GLN A 161 8.69 8.99 8.74
CA GLN A 161 9.73 9.11 9.76
C GLN A 161 9.23 9.81 11.03
N ARG A 162 8.47 10.90 10.89
CA ARG A 162 7.85 11.59 12.04
C ARG A 162 6.84 10.73 12.77
N SER A 163 6.21 9.80 12.07
CA SER A 163 5.25 8.84 12.64
C SER A 163 5.92 7.59 13.22
N GLY A 164 7.25 7.54 13.27
CA GLY A 164 8.00 6.40 13.80
C GLY A 164 7.98 5.15 12.89
N LEU A 165 7.50 5.28 11.65
CA LEU A 165 7.38 4.15 10.73
C LEU A 165 8.71 3.90 10.01
N VAL A 166 9.25 2.69 10.16
CA VAL A 166 10.42 2.23 9.42
C VAL A 166 9.97 1.86 8.00
N ARG A 167 10.34 2.72 7.02
CA ARG A 167 10.22 2.55 5.56
C ARG A 167 9.17 1.53 5.08
N SER A 168 8.08 2.01 4.48
CA SER A 168 7.11 1.14 3.80
C SER A 168 7.77 0.35 2.67
N ARG A 169 7.32 -0.90 2.48
CA ARG A 169 7.79 -1.81 1.42
C ARG A 169 7.73 -1.21 0.02
N PHE A 170 6.78 -0.34 -0.29
CA PHE A 170 6.75 0.25 -1.63
C PHE A 170 7.88 1.27 -1.81
N TYR A 171 8.31 1.99 -0.77
CA TYR A 171 9.45 2.90 -0.86
C TYR A 171 10.78 2.19 -1.11
N SER A 172 10.94 0.90 -0.83
CA SER A 172 12.18 0.19 -1.21
C SER A 172 12.30 -0.03 -2.73
N ARG A 173 11.21 0.13 -3.49
CA ARG A 173 11.21 -0.09 -4.94
C ARG A 173 11.84 1.12 -5.66
N PRO A 174 12.74 0.90 -6.65
CA PRO A 174 13.44 1.98 -7.33
C PRO A 174 12.53 3.05 -7.95
N LEU A 175 11.30 2.71 -8.31
CA LEU A 175 10.34 3.65 -8.89
C LEU A 175 9.97 4.81 -7.95
N TRP A 176 10.07 4.63 -6.63
CA TRP A 176 9.73 5.64 -5.64
C TRP A 176 10.94 6.45 -5.14
N ASN A 177 12.15 6.13 -5.61
CA ASN A 177 13.39 6.80 -5.16
C ASN A 177 13.36 8.32 -5.38
N HIS A 178 12.64 8.80 -6.38
CA HIS A 178 12.53 10.23 -6.64
C HIS A 178 11.71 10.97 -5.58
N LEU A 179 10.78 10.28 -4.89
CA LEU A 179 10.05 10.81 -3.73
C LEU A 179 10.84 10.70 -2.42
N GLN A 180 11.97 9.97 -2.41
CA GLN A 180 12.84 9.81 -1.25
C GLN A 180 13.89 10.92 -1.11
N ARG A 181 13.96 11.86 -2.06
CA ARG A 181 14.96 12.92 -1.99
C ARG A 181 14.65 13.82 -0.80
N ARG A 182 15.46 13.64 0.26
CA ARG A 182 15.56 14.54 1.40
C ARG A 182 15.48 15.98 0.90
N MET A 183 14.43 16.70 1.28
CA MET A 183 14.55 18.15 1.42
C MET A 183 15.53 18.39 2.56
N ASN A 184 16.83 18.38 2.26
CA ASN A 184 17.81 18.91 3.21
C ASN A 184 17.42 20.37 3.48
N PRO A 185 17.14 20.77 4.73
CA PRO A 185 16.81 22.16 5.05
C PRO A 185 18.00 23.13 4.91
N THR A 186 19.12 22.71 4.32
CA THR A 186 20.38 23.46 4.23
C THR A 186 20.76 23.83 2.80
N LEU A 187 19.79 24.20 1.96
CA LEU A 187 20.03 24.99 0.75
C LEU A 187 19.75 26.48 0.98
N GLY A 188 20.20 26.98 2.13
CA GLY A 188 20.54 28.38 2.35
C GLY A 188 22.06 28.52 2.24
N GLY A 189 22.58 28.60 1.02
CA GLY A 189 23.98 28.96 0.76
C GLY A 189 24.91 27.80 0.47
N SER A 190 25.09 27.48 -0.81
CA SER A 190 26.43 27.19 -1.29
C SER A 190 26.57 27.61 -2.74
N LYS A 191 27.59 28.43 -2.97
CA LYS A 191 27.86 29.16 -4.20
C LYS A 191 28.01 28.20 -5.37
N VAL A 192 27.43 28.59 -6.50
CA VAL A 192 27.83 28.12 -7.82
C VAL A 192 29.34 28.35 -7.94
N VAL A 193 30.12 27.26 -7.95
CA VAL A 193 31.52 27.31 -8.38
C VAL A 193 31.62 26.47 -9.64
N ALA A 194 32.04 27.17 -10.69
CA ALA A 194 32.18 26.71 -12.04
C ALA A 194 33.18 25.55 -12.18
N ALA A 195 32.94 24.80 -13.26
CA ALA A 195 33.66 23.65 -13.75
C ALA A 195 35.20 23.75 -13.71
N GLN A 196 35.83 22.67 -13.25
CA GLN A 196 37.10 22.20 -13.81
C GLN A 196 37.05 20.67 -13.94
N ARG A 197 37.15 20.18 -15.20
CA ARG A 197 37.46 18.78 -15.50
C ARG A 197 38.97 18.56 -15.26
N PRO A 198 39.36 17.35 -14.87
CA PRO A 198 40.19 16.62 -15.83
C PRO A 198 39.75 15.18 -16.08
N ASN A 199 40.14 14.78 -17.27
CA ASN A 199 39.86 13.61 -18.07
C ASN A 199 40.47 12.33 -17.47
N LYS A 200 39.70 11.23 -17.34
CA LYS A 200 40.19 9.84 -17.45
C LYS A 200 39.04 8.87 -17.75
N LYS A 201 39.38 7.88 -18.58
CA LYS A 201 38.58 7.02 -19.47
C LYS A 201 37.66 6.01 -18.75
N GLY A 202 36.52 5.70 -19.36
CA GLY A 202 35.70 4.49 -19.13
C GLY A 202 34.22 4.78 -18.92
N PRO A 203 33.27 3.97 -19.45
CA PRO A 203 31.85 4.25 -19.32
C PRO A 203 31.48 4.09 -17.86
N SER A 204 31.04 5.19 -17.22
CA SER A 204 30.37 5.08 -15.94
C SER A 204 29.05 4.35 -16.19
N SER A 205 29.07 3.03 -16.08
CA SER A 205 27.88 2.31 -15.68
C SER A 205 27.41 3.02 -14.43
N LEU A 206 26.32 3.78 -14.55
CA LEU A 206 25.51 4.17 -13.42
C LEU A 206 25.11 2.86 -12.77
N LYS A 207 25.94 2.39 -11.85
CA LYS A 207 25.49 1.49 -10.80
C LYS A 207 24.46 2.32 -10.06
N LEU A 208 23.20 2.19 -10.50
CA LEU A 208 22.09 2.42 -9.59
C LEU A 208 22.47 1.66 -8.32
N PRO A 209 22.36 2.27 -7.13
CA PRO A 209 22.39 1.47 -5.92
C PRO A 209 21.22 0.50 -6.02
N MET A 210 21.50 -0.70 -6.53
CA MET A 210 20.68 -1.87 -6.28
C MET A 210 20.64 -1.97 -4.78
N ALA A 211 19.45 -1.77 -4.22
CA ALA A 211 19.11 -1.94 -2.82
C ALA A 211 20.19 -1.41 -1.86
N ALA A 212 19.94 -0.25 -1.24
CA ALA A 212 20.59 0.04 0.02
C ALA A 212 20.15 -1.03 1.03
N SER A 213 20.91 -2.13 1.04
CA SER A 213 21.25 -3.00 2.15
C SER A 213 20.32 -2.90 3.35
N ASP A 214 19.36 -3.81 3.38
CA ASP A 214 19.18 -4.89 4.38
C ASP A 214 20.24 -5.05 5.50
N ASP A 215 20.76 -4.00 6.12
CA ASP A 215 21.61 -4.15 7.32
C ASP A 215 20.80 -4.68 8.54
N THR A 216 19.47 -4.48 8.54
CA THR A 216 18.56 -5.09 9.54
C THR A 216 18.04 -6.46 9.12
N LEU A 217 17.89 -6.76 7.82
CA LEU A 217 17.39 -8.07 7.37
C LEU A 217 18.47 -9.15 7.39
N SER A 218 19.70 -8.81 7.02
CA SER A 218 20.84 -9.75 7.03
C SER A 218 21.34 -10.08 8.44
N SER A 219 21.25 -9.14 9.39
CA SER A 219 21.64 -9.38 10.78
C SER A 219 20.64 -10.24 11.58
N VAL A 220 19.38 -10.35 11.12
CA VAL A 220 18.37 -11.22 11.77
C VAL A 220 18.52 -12.68 11.32
N ALA A 221 18.98 -12.94 10.09
CA ALA A 221 19.26 -14.29 9.61
C ALA A 221 20.48 -14.93 10.30
N ASP A 222 21.47 -14.12 10.68
CA ASP A 222 22.68 -14.54 11.42
C ASP A 222 22.52 -14.41 12.95
N GLY A 223 21.47 -13.74 13.41
CA GLY A 223 21.13 -13.61 14.82
C GLY A 223 20.42 -14.86 15.33
N GLY A 224 20.84 -15.39 16.48
CA GLY A 224 20.19 -16.55 17.11
C GLY A 224 18.69 -16.34 17.41
N PRO A 225 18.02 -17.33 18.01
CA PRO A 225 16.57 -17.33 18.24
C PRO A 225 16.01 -16.06 18.89
N ASP A 226 16.77 -15.43 19.79
CA ASP A 226 16.35 -14.19 20.48
C ASP A 226 16.29 -12.97 19.54
N ALA A 227 17.16 -12.90 18.53
CA ALA A 227 17.15 -11.83 17.54
C ALA A 227 15.94 -11.98 16.60
N VAL A 228 15.64 -13.21 16.17
CA VAL A 228 14.45 -13.51 15.37
C VAL A 228 13.18 -13.27 16.18
N SER A 229 13.15 -13.65 17.45
CA SER A 229 12.00 -13.39 18.32
C SER A 229 11.73 -11.89 18.46
N ARG A 230 12.78 -11.08 18.66
CA ARG A 230 12.65 -9.62 18.72
C ARG A 230 12.15 -9.04 17.39
N ALA A 231 12.69 -9.51 16.27
CA ALA A 231 12.25 -9.07 14.95
C ALA A 231 10.79 -9.44 14.66
N ILE A 232 10.31 -10.61 15.13
CA ILE A 232 8.89 -10.97 15.05
C ILE A 232 8.05 -10.01 15.90
N CYS A 233 8.44 -9.73 17.14
CA CYS A 233 7.73 -8.77 18.01
C CYS A 233 7.68 -7.38 17.40
N GLU A 234 8.80 -6.85 16.88
CA GLU A 234 8.86 -5.57 16.18
C GLU A 234 7.95 -5.56 14.95
N ARG A 235 7.97 -6.63 14.15
CA ARG A 235 7.10 -6.72 12.96
C ARG A 235 5.62 -6.76 13.32
N VAL A 236 5.26 -7.46 14.39
CA VAL A 236 3.87 -7.54 14.88
C VAL A 236 3.44 -6.21 15.48
N SER A 237 4.31 -5.56 16.24
CA SER A 237 4.16 -4.18 16.73
C SER A 237 3.86 -3.22 15.59
N ASP A 238 4.66 -3.26 14.52
CA ASP A 238 4.44 -2.41 13.34
C ASP A 238 3.11 -2.70 12.65
N VAL A 239 2.81 -3.98 12.41
CA VAL A 239 1.62 -4.39 11.64
C VAL A 239 0.32 -4.12 12.42
N LEU A 240 0.33 -4.29 13.74
CA LEU A 240 -0.85 -4.11 14.59
C LEU A 240 -0.92 -2.74 15.28
N ALA A 241 0.14 -1.92 15.18
CA ALA A 241 0.36 -0.68 15.92
C ALA A 241 0.19 -0.84 17.45
N ILE A 242 0.74 -1.93 17.99
CA ILE A 242 0.84 -2.19 19.43
C ILE A 242 2.27 -1.83 19.84
N ASN A 243 2.50 -1.32 21.06
CA ASN A 243 3.87 -1.05 21.51
C ASN A 243 4.65 -2.37 21.61
N ALA A 244 5.88 -2.40 21.07
CA ALA A 244 6.75 -3.57 21.14
C ALA A 244 6.99 -4.06 22.58
N ASP A 245 6.99 -3.15 23.57
CA ASP A 245 7.15 -3.49 24.99
C ASP A 245 5.93 -4.24 25.57
N ASP A 246 4.75 -4.13 24.94
CA ASP A 246 3.52 -4.82 25.35
C ASP A 246 3.42 -6.24 24.76
N ILE A 247 4.35 -6.62 23.87
CA ILE A 247 4.39 -7.92 23.22
C ILE A 247 5.36 -8.84 23.97
N ASP A 248 4.80 -9.71 24.81
CA ASP A 248 5.51 -10.76 25.51
C ASP A 248 5.85 -11.93 24.55
N PRO A 249 7.15 -12.21 24.31
CA PRO A 249 7.59 -13.32 23.46
C PRO A 249 7.19 -14.71 23.96
N ALA A 250 6.83 -14.85 25.24
CA ALA A 250 6.36 -16.09 25.83
C ALA A 250 4.89 -16.41 25.51
N LYS A 251 4.17 -15.50 24.85
CA LYS A 251 2.77 -15.67 24.47
C LYS A 251 2.60 -15.86 22.95
N PRO A 252 1.52 -16.50 22.50
CA PRO A 252 1.26 -16.73 21.09
C PRO A 252 0.77 -15.48 20.35
N LEU A 253 1.03 -15.42 19.04
CA LEU A 253 0.72 -14.26 18.18
C LEU A 253 -0.76 -13.91 18.11
N HIS A 254 -1.65 -14.91 18.07
CA HIS A 254 -3.09 -14.68 17.94
C HIS A 254 -3.69 -13.91 19.15
N MET A 255 -3.03 -13.94 20.32
CA MET A 255 -3.47 -13.20 21.52
C MET A 255 -3.35 -11.68 21.34
N TYR A 256 -2.50 -11.22 20.42
CA TYR A 256 -2.32 -9.81 20.10
C TYR A 256 -3.23 -9.33 18.96
N GLY A 257 -4.10 -10.20 18.43
CA GLY A 257 -4.99 -9.86 17.31
C GLY A 257 -4.40 -10.18 15.93
N VAL A 258 -3.34 -11.02 15.88
CA VAL A 258 -2.87 -11.59 14.61
C VAL A 258 -3.94 -12.53 14.05
N ASP A 259 -4.59 -12.09 12.97
CA ASP A 259 -5.57 -12.86 12.21
C ASP A 259 -4.95 -13.53 10.97
N SER A 260 -5.78 -14.19 10.16
CA SER A 260 -5.34 -14.87 8.93
C SER A 260 -4.70 -13.92 7.90
N LEU A 261 -5.07 -12.64 7.87
CA LEU A 261 -4.51 -11.67 6.93
C LEU A 261 -3.11 -11.23 7.39
N VAL A 262 -2.99 -10.86 8.67
CA VAL A 262 -1.71 -10.47 9.30
C VAL A 262 -0.73 -11.64 9.27
N ALA A 263 -1.21 -12.87 9.52
CA ALA A 263 -0.38 -14.07 9.44
C ALA A 263 0.14 -14.34 8.01
N MET A 264 -0.65 -14.07 6.97
CA MET A 264 -0.17 -14.17 5.59
C MET A 264 0.91 -13.13 5.27
N GLU A 265 0.80 -11.92 5.84
CA GLU A 265 1.84 -10.91 5.69
C GLU A 265 3.14 -11.30 6.41
N LEU A 266 3.04 -11.77 7.65
CA LEU A 266 4.18 -12.29 8.40
C LEU A 266 4.86 -13.43 7.66
N ARG A 267 4.10 -14.34 7.03
CA ARG A 267 4.66 -15.40 6.16
C ARG A 267 5.43 -14.83 4.98
N SER A 268 4.88 -13.83 4.26
CA SER A 268 5.60 -13.16 3.17
C SER A 268 6.89 -12.53 3.66
N TRP A 269 6.85 -11.90 4.85
CA TRP A 269 8.03 -11.34 5.48
C TRP A 269 9.07 -12.40 5.86
N PHE A 270 8.69 -13.52 6.49
CA PHE A 270 9.62 -14.62 6.80
C PHE A 270 10.34 -15.15 5.55
N LYS A 271 9.61 -15.26 4.43
CA LYS A 271 10.19 -15.73 3.16
C LYS A 271 11.18 -14.74 2.56
N GLU A 272 10.90 -13.44 2.66
CA GLU A 272 11.78 -12.38 2.12
C GLU A 272 12.98 -12.11 3.03
N ALA A 273 12.75 -11.99 4.34
CA ALA A 273 13.75 -11.60 5.31
C ALA A 273 14.66 -12.75 5.73
N LEU A 274 14.09 -13.93 5.95
CA LEU A 274 14.81 -15.06 6.55
C LEU A 274 14.96 -16.24 5.58
N GLN A 275 14.43 -16.12 4.36
CA GLN A 275 14.37 -17.21 3.37
C GLN A 275 13.69 -18.48 3.90
N LYS A 276 12.74 -18.33 4.84
CA LYS A 276 12.00 -19.44 5.47
C LYS A 276 10.52 -19.35 5.11
N ASP A 277 9.97 -20.46 4.61
CA ASP A 277 8.53 -20.57 4.36
C ASP A 277 7.85 -21.17 5.60
N VAL A 278 7.24 -20.31 6.41
CA VAL A 278 6.49 -20.70 7.61
C VAL A 278 5.02 -20.88 7.27
N ALA A 279 4.39 -21.98 7.69
CA ALA A 279 2.98 -22.16 7.41
C ALA A 279 2.13 -21.14 8.18
N VAL A 280 1.07 -20.63 7.55
CA VAL A 280 0.12 -19.68 8.20
C VAL A 280 -0.50 -20.31 9.45
N PHE A 281 -0.75 -21.62 9.42
CA PHE A 281 -1.23 -22.37 10.57
C PHE A 281 -0.25 -22.33 11.75
N ASP A 282 1.06 -22.37 11.49
CA ASP A 282 2.07 -22.29 12.54
C ASP A 282 2.10 -20.90 13.18
N ILE A 283 1.94 -19.85 12.37
CA ILE A 283 1.87 -18.45 12.83
C ILE A 283 0.63 -18.22 13.71
N LEU A 284 -0.51 -18.81 13.35
CA LEU A 284 -1.77 -18.67 14.09
C LEU A 284 -1.91 -19.66 15.26
N SER A 285 -0.99 -20.59 15.40
CA SER A 285 -1.09 -21.64 16.40
C SER A 285 -0.94 -21.10 17.82
N ASN A 286 -1.32 -21.91 18.81
CA ASN A 286 -1.14 -21.60 20.23
C ASN A 286 0.29 -21.86 20.71
N ARG A 287 1.27 -21.32 19.98
CA ARG A 287 2.70 -21.44 20.27
C ARG A 287 3.29 -20.07 20.61
N PRO A 288 4.15 -19.96 21.64
CA PRO A 288 4.87 -18.73 21.95
C PRO A 288 5.70 -18.21 20.77
N ILE A 289 5.83 -16.89 20.66
CA ILE A 289 6.67 -16.23 19.64
C ILE A 289 8.11 -16.75 19.68
N GLY A 290 8.67 -16.96 20.88
CA GLY A 290 10.02 -17.49 21.04
C GLY A 290 10.22 -18.90 20.47
N VAL A 291 9.19 -19.76 20.54
CA VAL A 291 9.22 -21.11 19.96
C VAL A 291 9.16 -21.04 18.43
N LEU A 292 8.30 -20.17 17.90
CA LEU A 292 8.24 -19.90 16.47
C LEU A 292 9.59 -19.38 15.94
N ALA A 293 10.25 -18.50 16.69
CA ALA A 293 11.57 -17.99 16.34
C ALA A 293 12.64 -19.09 16.28
N GLN A 294 12.64 -20.03 17.24
CA GLN A 294 13.55 -21.18 17.24
C GLN A 294 13.37 -22.08 16.02
N GLU A 295 12.12 -22.40 15.66
CA GLU A 295 11.79 -23.22 14.49
C GLU A 295 12.24 -22.55 13.19
N VAL A 296 12.05 -21.24 13.07
CA VAL A 296 12.46 -20.45 11.91
C VAL A 296 13.98 -20.48 11.73
N VAL A 297 14.76 -20.36 12.81
CA VAL A 297 16.23 -20.47 12.80
C VAL A 297 16.70 -21.92 12.58
N GLY A 298 15.85 -22.92 12.87
CA GLY A 298 16.17 -24.34 12.75
C GLY A 298 16.84 -24.93 14.00
N VAL A 299 16.68 -24.28 15.16
CA VAL A 299 17.07 -24.85 16.46
C VAL A 299 15.90 -25.67 16.96
N ALA A 300 16.06 -26.99 17.08
CA ALA A 300 15.02 -27.85 17.64
C ALA A 300 14.66 -27.37 19.06
N ALA A 301 13.37 -27.17 19.33
CA ALA A 301 12.88 -26.84 20.67
C ALA A 301 13.35 -27.92 21.64
N ALA A 302 14.02 -27.52 22.72
CA ALA A 302 14.36 -28.43 23.81
C ALA A 302 13.04 -28.90 24.45
N ALA A 303 12.84 -30.23 24.42
CA ALA A 303 11.69 -30.92 24.98
C ALA A 303 11.56 -30.74 26.50
#